data_AF-A0A2D6NZG7-F1
#
_entry.id   AF-A0A2D6NZG7-F1
#
_cell.length_a   1.000
_cell.length_b   1.000
_cell.length_c   1.000
_cell.angle_alpha   90.00
_cell.angle_beta   90.00
_cell.angle_gamma   90.00
#
_symmetry.space_group_name_H-M   'P 1'
#
loop_
_entity.id
_entity.type
_entity.pdbx_description
1 polymer ?
#
loop_
_entity_poly.entity_id
_entity_poly.type
_entity_poly.pdbx_seq_one_letter_code
_entity_poly.pdbx_strand_id
1 'polypeptide(L)'
;MFEFSLFNFAQFADQGLSLIGTLLLTSLSAKTRMYGFLIFVLVNIPGVYLLVVTELWWILAVTPIWLFINFKGLINNYRESKS
;
A
#
# COMPACT_ATOMS: atom_id res chain seq x y z
N MET A 1 8.98 -9.46 -24.40
CA MET A 1 7.81 -9.44 -23.50
C MET A 1 7.86 -8.32 -22.44
N PHE A 2 8.79 -7.36 -22.54
CA PHE A 2 8.68 -6.09 -21.81
C PHE A 2 7.97 -5.10 -22.71
N GLU A 3 6.64 -5.05 -22.61
CA GLU A 3 5.87 -3.97 -23.20
C GLU A 3 5.83 -2.82 -22.18
N PHE A 4 6.40 -1.68 -22.52
CA PHE A 4 6.31 -0.50 -21.66
C PHE A 4 4.90 0.09 -21.78
N SER A 5 4.02 -0.34 -20.89
CA SER A 5 2.65 0.15 -20.78
C SER A 5 2.37 0.64 -19.36
N LEU A 6 1.43 1.58 -19.23
CA LEU A 6 0.98 2.06 -17.92
C LEU A 6 0.46 0.91 -17.05
N PHE A 7 -0.19 -0.08 -17.66
CA PHE A 7 -0.67 -1.28 -16.99
C PHE A 7 0.48 -2.08 -16.37
N ASN A 8 1.51 -2.42 -17.16
CA ASN A 8 2.65 -3.19 -16.68
C ASN A 8 3.46 -2.42 -15.61
N PHE A 9 3.58 -1.09 -15.78
CA PHE A 9 4.19 -0.23 -14.77
C PHE A 9 3.40 -0.25 -13.45
N ALA A 10 2.07 -0.11 -13.53
CA ALA A 10 1.22 -0.15 -12.34
C ALA A 10 1.29 -1.51 -11.63
N GLN A 11 1.31 -2.62 -12.37
CA GLN A 11 1.50 -3.96 -11.79
C GLN A 11 2.83 -4.09 -11.05
N PHE A 12 3.92 -3.63 -11.66
CA PHE A 12 5.23 -3.66 -11.03
C PHE A 12 5.30 -2.76 -9.80
N ALA A 13 4.74 -1.55 -9.88
CA ALA A 13 4.69 -0.61 -8.77
C ALA A 13 3.84 -1.16 -7.60
N ASP A 14 2.66 -1.70 -7.88
CA ASP A 14 1.77 -2.30 -6.89
C ASP A 14 2.46 -3.44 -6.13
N GLN A 15 3.06 -4.40 -6.84
CA GLN A 15 3.72 -5.55 -6.22
C GLN A 15 5.05 -5.19 -5.54
N GLY A 16 5.87 -4.36 -6.18
CA GLY A 16 7.16 -3.93 -5.65
C GLY A 16 7.00 -3.13 -4.36
N LEU A 17 6.11 -2.13 -4.36
CA LEU A 17 5.84 -1.33 -3.18
C LEU A 17 5.14 -2.15 -2.08
N SER A 18 4.25 -3.09 -2.43
CA SER A 18 3.61 -3.99 -1.46
C SER A 18 4.64 -4.87 -0.74
N LEU A 19 5.64 -5.37 -1.46
CA LEU A 19 6.74 -6.14 -0.88
C LEU A 19 7.56 -5.29 0.09
N ILE A 20 7.96 -4.08 -0.32
CA ILE A 20 8.71 -3.15 0.54
C ILE A 20 7.88 -2.77 1.78
N GLY A 21 6.61 -2.41 1.60
CA GLY A 21 5.70 -2.06 2.69
C GLY A 21 5.57 -3.21 3.70
N THR A 22 5.41 -4.44 3.22
CA THR A 22 5.31 -5.64 4.07
C THR A 22 6.58 -5.85 4.89
N LEU A 23 7.76 -5.72 4.27
CA LEU A 23 9.05 -5.86 4.97
C LEU A 23 9.23 -4.81 6.07
N LEU A 24 8.74 -3.58 5.86
CA LEU A 24 8.81 -2.54 6.88
C LEU A 24 7.81 -2.78 8.02
N LEU A 25 6.62 -3.34 7.72
CA LEU A 25 5.61 -3.68 8.72
C LEU A 25 6.04 -4.80 9.67
N THR A 26 6.90 -5.72 9.24
CA THR A 26 7.42 -6.81 10.10
C THR A 26 8.55 -6.37 11.03
N SER A 27 9.00 -5.12 10.94
CA SER A 27 10.02 -4.58 11.83
C SER A 27 9.53 -4.42 13.27
N LEU A 28 10.42 -4.60 14.24
CA LEU A 28 10.14 -4.34 15.66
C LEU A 28 10.08 -2.84 15.99
N SER A 29 10.69 -1.99 15.16
CA SER A 29 10.70 -0.55 15.38
C SER A 29 9.38 0.09 14.94
N ALA A 30 8.70 0.80 15.84
CA ALA A 30 7.51 1.59 15.52
C ALA A 30 7.74 2.59 14.38
N LYS A 31 8.93 3.22 14.34
CA LYS A 31 9.30 4.14 13.27
C LYS A 31 9.37 3.44 11.91
N THR A 32 9.95 2.22 11.86
CA THR A 32 10.04 1.45 10.63
C THR A 32 8.67 0.96 10.16
N ARG A 33 7.83 0.46 11.09
CA ARG A 33 6.44 0.07 10.80
C ARG A 33 5.62 1.25 10.25
N MET A 34 5.80 2.45 10.80
CA MET A 34 5.16 3.67 10.29
C MET A 34 5.48 3.90 8.80
N TYR A 35 6.75 3.75 8.38
CA TYR A 35 7.11 3.84 6.97
C TYR A 35 6.45 2.73 6.14
N GLY A 36 6.28 1.52 6.70
CA GLY A 36 5.51 0.45 6.06
C GLY A 36 4.07 0.88 5.76
N PHE A 37 3.35 1.41 6.76
CA PHE A 37 1.99 1.94 6.56
C PHE A 37 1.96 3.08 5.53
N LEU A 38 2.95 3.97 5.54
CA LEU A 38 3.07 5.05 4.56
C LEU A 38 3.20 4.52 3.13
N ILE A 39 4.07 3.52 2.91
CA ILE A 39 4.23 2.87 1.60
C ILE A 39 2.93 2.21 1.16
N PHE A 40 2.20 1.59 2.08
CA PHE A 40 0.91 0.99 1.80
C PHE A 40 -0.16 2.01 1.39
N VAL A 41 -0.09 3.25 1.89
CA VAL A 41 -0.95 4.35 1.37
C VAL A 41 -0.57 4.67 -0.08
N LEU A 42 0.73 4.71 -0.41
CA LEU A 42 1.20 4.97 -1.78
C LEU A 42 0.85 3.83 -2.76
N VAL A 43 0.95 2.58 -2.33
CA VAL A 43 0.54 1.37 -3.09
C VAL A 43 -0.89 1.47 -3.60
N ASN A 44 -1.78 2.14 -2.86
CA ASN A 44 -3.18 2.22 -3.28
C ASN A 44 -3.37 3.03 -4.57
N ILE A 45 -2.42 3.88 -4.95
CA ILE A 45 -2.51 4.64 -6.21
C ILE A 45 -2.46 3.67 -7.41
N PRO A 46 -1.38 2.89 -7.62
CA PRO A 46 -1.38 1.89 -8.68
C PRO A 46 -2.41 0.78 -8.44
N GLY A 47 -2.63 0.37 -7.18
CA GLY A 47 -3.61 -0.67 -6.84
C GLY A 47 -5.04 -0.32 -7.28
N VAL A 48 -5.55 0.88 -6.95
CA VAL A 48 -6.89 1.33 -7.36
C VAL A 48 -7.00 1.41 -8.88
N TYR A 49 -5.98 1.94 -9.56
CA TYR A 49 -5.95 1.95 -11.02
C TYR A 49 -6.09 0.54 -11.62
N LEU A 50 -5.33 -0.42 -11.08
CA LEU A 50 -5.42 -1.81 -11.52
C LEU A 50 -6.81 -2.40 -11.28
N LEU A 51 -7.40 -2.15 -10.11
CA LEU A 51 -8.74 -2.64 -9.79
C LEU A 51 -9.80 -2.12 -10.76
N VAL A 52 -9.70 -0.86 -11.18
CA VAL A 52 -10.62 -0.26 -12.17
C VAL A 52 -10.42 -0.87 -13.55
N VAL A 53 -9.18 -0.93 -14.03
CA VAL A 53 -8.88 -1.44 -15.40
C VAL A 53 -9.14 -2.93 -15.53
N THR A 54 -9.04 -3.68 -14.44
CA THR A 54 -9.34 -5.13 -14.40
C THR A 54 -10.77 -5.43 -13.98
N GLU A 55 -11.62 -4.41 -13.78
CA GLU A 55 -13.03 -4.55 -13.41
C GLU A 55 -13.25 -5.34 -12.10
N LEU A 56 -12.29 -5.27 -11.17
CA LEU A 56 -12.34 -5.92 -9.85
C LEU A 56 -13.12 -5.10 -8.82
N TRP A 57 -14.38 -4.81 -9.15
CA TRP A 57 -15.26 -3.90 -8.40
C TRP A 57 -15.47 -4.28 -6.93
N TRP A 58 -15.53 -5.58 -6.62
CA TRP A 58 -15.70 -6.08 -5.25
C TRP A 58 -14.53 -5.68 -4.34
N ILE A 59 -13.30 -5.78 -4.85
CA ILE A 59 -12.10 -5.39 -4.09
C ILE A 59 -12.05 -3.87 -3.99
N LEU A 60 -12.38 -3.16 -5.07
CA LEU A 60 -12.45 -1.70 -5.08
C LEU A 60 -13.43 -1.16 -4.02
N ALA A 61 -14.57 -1.82 -3.83
CA ALA A 61 -15.54 -1.46 -2.81
C ALA A 61 -15.00 -1.62 -1.37
N VAL A 62 -14.04 -2.51 -1.15
CA VAL A 62 -13.41 -2.75 0.17
C VAL A 62 -12.20 -1.83 0.40
N THR A 63 -11.62 -1.25 -0.65
CA THR A 63 -10.46 -0.35 -0.57
C THR A 63 -10.60 0.78 0.46
N PRO A 64 -11.76 1.47 0.61
CA PRO A 64 -11.93 2.50 1.63
C PRO A 64 -11.75 1.98 3.07
N ILE A 65 -12.24 0.76 3.35
CA ILE A 65 -12.11 0.12 4.66
C ILE A 65 -10.64 -0.17 4.94
N TRP A 66 -9.94 -0.71 3.94
CA TRP A 66 -8.52 -1.01 4.05
C TRP A 66 -7.69 0.27 4.29
N LEU A 67 -7.98 1.35 3.56
CA LEU A 67 -7.32 2.65 3.74
C LEU A 67 -7.55 3.20 5.14
N PHE A 68 -8.77 3.10 5.66
CA PHE A 68 -9.09 3.53 7.02
C PHE A 68 -8.27 2.79 8.08
N ILE A 69 -8.15 1.46 7.96
CA ILE A 69 -7.34 0.64 8.87
C ILE A 69 -5.86 1.02 8.76
N ASN A 70 -5.36 1.21 7.55
CA ASN A 70 -3.99 1.62 7.30
C ASN A 70 -3.67 2.98 7.93
N PHE A 71 -4.53 4.00 7.73
CA PHE A 71 -4.36 5.31 8.35
C PHE A 71 -4.35 5.24 9.88
N LYS A 72 -5.20 4.40 10.50
CA LYS A 72 -5.12 4.15 11.95
C LYS A 72 -3.78 3.54 12.36
N GLY A 73 -3.29 2.55 11.60
CA GLY A 73 -1.97 1.95 11.81
C GLY A 73 -0.84 2.98 11.74
N LEU A 74 -0.87 3.84 10.72
CA LEU A 74 0.10 4.92 10.52
C LEU A 74 0.13 5.89 11.71
N ILE A 75 -1.02 6.39 12.13
CA ILE A 75 -1.13 7.37 13.24
C ILE A 75 -0.66 6.76 14.55
N ASN A 76 -1.03 5.51 14.84
CA ASN A 76 -0.64 4.84 16.07
C ASN A 76 0.88 4.65 16.14
N ASN A 77 1.50 4.17 15.07
CA ASN A 77 2.95 3.98 15.01
C ASN A 77 3.71 5.31 15.03
N TYR A 78 3.15 6.37 14.43
CA TYR A 78 3.71 7.71 14.54
C TYR A 78 3.75 8.20 15.99
N ARG A 79 2.66 8.02 16.75
CA ARG A 79 2.60 8.36 18.18
C ARG A 79 3.60 7.55 19.00
N GLU A 80 3.69 6.24 18.76
CA GLU A 80 4.63 5.35 19.44
C GLU A 80 6.10 5.70 19.11
N SER A 81 6.39 6.10 17.86
CA SER A 81 7.75 6.50 17.45
C SER A 81 8.26 7.80 18.08
N LYS A 82 7.36 8.59 18.69
CA LYS A 82 7.66 9.85 19.37
C LYS A 82 7.76 9.71 20.88
N SER A 83 7.33 8.57 21.44
CA SER A 83 7.45 8.25 22.86
C SER A 83 8.83 7.71 23.18
#